data_AF-A0A820HPJ8-F1
#
_entry.id   AF-A0A820HPJ8-F1
#
_cell.length_a   1.000
_cell.length_b   1.000
_cell.length_c   1.000
_cell.angle_alpha   90.00
_cell.angle_beta   90.00
_cell.angle_gamma   90.00
#
_symmetry.space_group_name_H-M   'P 1'
#
loop_
_entity.id
_entity.type
_entity.pdbx_description
1 polymer ?
#
loop_
_entity_poly.entity_id
_entity_poly.type
_entity_poly.pdbx_seq_one_letter_code
_entity_poly.pdbx_strand_id
1 'polypeptide(L)'
;MGLGHFRKQCKQTQDTCKKCGQTYDDVNNHTSICTHLQCIHCQGNHMSNDMKCPKVKQFRADLTKFLLSPAIQANRQGNYLNLNSTNFPPLNSAQRHTTFNHNPNSNHWSPNTCSTNSIINKIDTLVNSMNQGNVMLDKMVNKNHEFDQFMKDKKINDEIISKKKSTN
;
A
#
# COMPACT_ATOMS: atom_id res chain seq x y z
N MET A 1 -22.44 17.98 6.91
CA MET A 1 -21.67 17.92 8.17
C MET A 1 -21.59 16.45 8.58
N GLY A 2 -20.45 15.77 8.79
CA GLY A 2 -19.04 16.07 8.66
C GLY A 2 -18.24 14.76 8.48
N LEU A 3 -17.20 14.80 7.64
CA LEU A 3 -16.25 13.72 7.34
C LEU A 3 -15.24 13.54 8.49
N GLY A 4 -15.70 13.26 9.71
CA GLY A 4 -14.88 13.29 10.93
C GLY A 4 -14.58 11.95 11.60
N HIS A 5 -15.11 10.83 11.09
CA HIS A 5 -15.10 9.56 11.84
C HIS A 5 -13.72 8.87 11.95
N PHE A 6 -12.77 9.18 11.05
CA PHE A 6 -11.45 8.52 11.03
C PHE A 6 -10.48 9.05 12.09
N ARG A 7 -10.63 10.29 12.56
CA ARG A 7 -9.70 10.87 13.53
C ARG A 7 -9.80 10.25 14.92
N LYS A 8 -10.99 9.85 15.36
CA LYS A 8 -11.20 9.29 16.71
C LYS A 8 -10.62 7.89 16.90
N GLN A 9 -10.40 7.15 15.81
CA GLN A 9 -9.85 5.79 15.85
C GLN A 9 -8.39 5.72 15.38
N CYS A 10 -7.87 6.80 14.79
CA CYS A 10 -6.46 6.90 14.42
C CYS A 10 -5.64 7.23 15.68
N LYS A 11 -4.95 6.22 16.24
CA LYS A 11 -4.05 6.36 17.41
C LYS A 11 -2.71 7.04 17.06
N GLN A 12 -2.69 7.96 16.09
CA GLN A 12 -1.44 8.65 15.77
C GLN A 12 -1.18 9.67 16.87
N THR A 13 -0.17 9.40 17.72
CA THR A 13 0.19 10.25 18.87
C THR A 13 0.88 11.55 18.46
N GLN A 14 1.42 11.60 17.25
CA GLN A 14 2.18 12.74 16.72
C GLN A 14 1.63 13.16 15.37
N ASP A 15 1.49 14.47 15.18
CA ASP A 15 1.11 15.03 13.88
C ASP A 15 2.35 15.22 12.99
N THR A 16 2.17 15.17 11.67
CA THR A 16 3.26 15.35 10.70
C THR A 16 3.27 16.76 10.13
N CYS A 17 4.42 17.44 10.17
CA CYS A 17 4.60 18.75 9.55
C CYS A 17 4.50 18.66 8.02
N LYS A 18 3.64 19.48 7.40
CA LYS A 18 3.45 19.47 5.94
C LYS A 18 4.66 20.01 5.16
N LYS A 19 5.45 20.90 5.76
CA LYS A 19 6.64 21.52 5.14
C LYS A 19 7.80 20.51 5.13
N CYS A 20 8.28 20.12 6.31
CA CYS A 20 9.48 19.31 6.46
C CYS A 20 9.21 17.80 6.62
N GLY A 21 7.95 17.35 6.68
CA GLY A 21 7.58 15.93 6.73
C GLY A 21 7.89 15.19 8.03
N GLN A 22 8.45 15.87 9.04
CA GLN A 22 8.80 15.27 10.34
C GLN A 22 7.59 15.23 11.29
N THR A 23 7.60 14.29 12.24
CA THR A 23 6.56 14.16 13.26
C THR A 23 6.87 14.99 14.50
N TYR A 24 5.84 15.61 15.06
CA TYR A 24 5.94 16.43 16.26
C TYR A 24 4.70 16.22 17.14
N ASP A 25 4.87 16.37 18.46
CA ASP A 25 3.76 16.31 19.41
C ASP A 25 2.82 17.52 19.25
N ASP A 26 3.36 18.69 18.94
CA ASP A 26 2.60 19.90 18.59
C ASP A 26 3.07 20.49 17.26
N VAL A 27 2.39 20.11 16.18
CA VAL A 27 2.66 20.63 14.84
C VAL A 27 2.30 22.11 14.69
N ASN A 28 1.38 22.66 15.50
CA ASN A 28 1.02 24.07 15.42
C ASN A 28 2.18 24.94 15.87
N ASN A 29 2.83 24.56 16.97
CA ASN A 29 4.05 25.21 17.45
C ASN A 29 5.20 25.06 16.44
N HIS A 30 5.39 23.85 15.88
CA HIS A 30 6.44 23.65 14.88
C HIS A 30 6.22 24.45 13.59
N THR A 31 4.97 24.65 13.13
CA THR A 31 4.69 25.26 11.82
C THR A 31 5.17 26.72 11.72
N SER A 32 5.18 27.45 12.84
CA SER A 32 5.65 28.84 12.92
C SER A 32 7.18 28.96 12.86
N ILE A 33 7.90 27.99 13.42
CA ILE A 33 9.38 27.95 13.43
C ILE A 33 9.98 27.12 12.29
N CYS A 34 9.15 26.38 11.53
CA CYS A 34 9.60 25.54 10.43
C CYS A 34 10.05 26.38 9.23
N THR A 35 11.36 26.58 9.12
CA THR A 35 12.05 27.25 8.00
C THR A 35 12.43 26.29 6.87
N HIS A 36 12.47 24.98 7.15
CA HIS A 36 12.96 23.98 6.21
C HIS A 36 11.86 23.50 5.24
N LEU A 37 11.82 24.11 4.04
CA LEU A 37 10.95 23.67 2.94
C LEU A 37 11.69 22.64 2.08
N GLN A 38 11.76 21.41 2.58
CA GLN A 38 12.34 20.30 1.83
C GLN A 38 11.45 19.07 1.94
N CYS A 39 11.14 18.47 0.79
CA CYS A 39 10.36 17.25 0.75
C CYS A 39 11.18 16.06 1.26
N ILE A 40 10.64 15.32 2.24
CA ILE A 40 11.30 14.13 2.78
C ILE A 40 11.46 12.99 1.77
N HIS A 41 10.65 12.96 0.71
CA HIS A 41 10.63 11.85 -0.24
C HIS A 41 11.61 12.02 -1.40
N CYS A 42 11.74 13.25 -1.92
CA CYS A 42 12.58 13.54 -3.08
C CYS A 42 13.60 14.65 -2.85
N GLN A 43 13.70 15.17 -1.63
CA GLN A 43 14.65 16.22 -1.22
C GLN A 43 14.52 17.54 -1.98
N GLY A 44 13.46 17.73 -2.77
CA GLY A 44 13.20 18.94 -3.53
C GLY A 44 12.60 20.07 -2.70
N ASN A 45 12.67 21.30 -3.23
CA ASN A 45 12.13 22.51 -2.62
C ASN A 45 10.61 22.62 -2.85
N HIS A 46 9.85 21.81 -2.11
CA HIS A 46 8.39 21.86 -2.04
C HIS A 46 7.92 21.15 -0.77
N MET A 47 6.62 21.26 -0.47
CA MET A 47 6.02 20.58 0.68
C MET A 47 6.08 19.06 0.52
N SER A 48 6.17 18.33 1.63
CA SER A 48 6.36 16.88 1.60
C SER A 48 5.20 16.10 0.94
N ASN A 49 3.97 16.63 1.01
CA ASN A 49 2.77 16.04 0.37
C ASN A 49 2.34 16.82 -0.90
N ASP A 50 3.25 17.58 -1.53
CA ASP A 50 2.92 18.29 -2.76
C ASP A 50 2.73 17.32 -3.94
N MET A 51 1.75 17.59 -4.80
CA MET A 51 1.51 16.85 -6.05
C MET A 51 2.62 17.04 -7.08
N LYS A 52 3.48 18.04 -6.89
CA LYS A 52 4.71 18.24 -7.68
C LYS A 52 5.81 17.23 -7.35
N CYS A 53 5.74 16.56 -6.20
CA CYS A 53 6.73 15.55 -5.82
C CYS A 53 6.66 14.33 -6.75
N PRO A 54 7.75 13.94 -7.45
CA PRO A 54 7.76 12.77 -8.32
C PRO A 54 7.42 11.48 -7.57
N LYS A 55 7.90 11.34 -6.33
CA LYS A 55 7.67 10.17 -5.48
C LYS A 55 6.21 10.07 -5.02
N VAL A 56 5.61 11.16 -4.55
CA VAL A 56 4.19 11.18 -4.15
C VAL A 56 3.30 10.96 -5.37
N LYS A 57 3.63 11.56 -6.52
CA LYS A 57 2.89 11.36 -7.77
C LYS A 57 2.90 9.89 -8.20
N GLN A 58 4.07 9.25 -8.19
CA GLN A 58 4.20 7.83 -8.51
C GLN A 58 3.41 6.96 -7.52
N PHE A 59 3.60 7.17 -6.22
CA PHE A 59 2.89 6.43 -5.18
C PHE A 59 1.37 6.52 -5.34
N ARG A 60 0.83 7.73 -5.58
CA ARG A 60 -0.61 7.92 -5.81
C ARG A 60 -1.09 7.23 -7.07
N ALA A 61 -0.32 7.26 -8.16
CA ALA A 61 -0.66 6.56 -9.38
C ALA A 61 -0.72 5.05 -9.17
N ASP A 62 0.26 4.48 -8.48
CA ASP A 62 0.34 3.05 -8.19
C ASP A 62 -0.78 2.61 -7.23
N LEU A 63 -1.06 3.39 -6.19
CA LEU A 63 -2.19 3.17 -5.30
C LEU A 63 -3.52 3.22 -6.05
N THR A 64 -3.68 4.16 -6.97
CA THR A 64 -4.90 4.28 -7.79
C THR A 64 -5.06 3.06 -8.69
N LYS A 65 -4.00 2.61 -9.37
CA LYS A 65 -4.02 1.37 -10.17
C LYS A 65 -4.40 0.16 -9.32
N PHE A 66 -3.84 0.06 -8.11
CA PHE A 66 -4.17 -1.02 -7.19
C PHE A 66 -5.65 -0.98 -6.77
N LEU A 67 -6.17 0.18 -6.37
CA LEU A 67 -7.56 0.36 -5.95
C LEU A 67 -8.58 0.13 -7.07
N LEU A 68 -8.21 0.46 -8.31
CA LEU A 68 -9.04 0.24 -9.50
C LEU A 68 -8.85 -1.16 -10.10
N SER A 69 -7.94 -1.98 -9.55
CA SER A 69 -7.74 -3.34 -10.05
C SER A 69 -9.02 -4.18 -9.85
N PRO A 70 -9.38 -5.05 -10.82
CA PRO A 70 -10.58 -5.88 -10.74
C PRO A 70 -10.63 -6.75 -9.46
N ALA A 71 -9.48 -7.16 -8.94
CA ALA A 71 -9.37 -7.96 -7.72
C ALA A 71 -9.88 -7.21 -6.47
N ILE A 72 -9.63 -5.89 -6.37
CA ILE A 72 -10.13 -5.06 -5.26
C ILE A 72 -11.59 -4.66 -5.49
N GLN A 73 -11.98 -4.40 -6.75
CA GLN A 73 -13.37 -4.06 -7.08
C GLN A 73 -14.34 -5.23 -6.88
N ALA A 74 -13.94 -6.46 -7.20
CA ALA A 74 -14.73 -7.66 -6.95
C ALA A 74 -14.99 -7.90 -5.44
N ASN A 75 -14.04 -7.51 -4.59
CA ASN A 75 -14.17 -7.61 -3.13
C ASN A 75 -15.03 -6.48 -2.55
N ARG A 76 -15.10 -5.34 -3.26
CA ARG A 76 -15.94 -4.20 -2.91
C ARG A 76 -17.42 -4.45 -3.25
N GLN A 77 -17.74 -5.19 -4.29
CA GLN A 77 -19.13 -5.46 -4.73
C GLN A 77 -20.00 -6.26 -3.73
N GLY A 78 -19.46 -6.72 -2.60
CA GLY A 78 -20.23 -7.44 -1.59
C GLY A 78 -21.17 -6.60 -0.71
N ASN A 79 -21.20 -5.26 -0.82
CA ASN A 79 -22.05 -4.46 0.07
C ASN A 79 -22.49 -3.07 -0.43
N TYR A 80 -22.63 -2.87 -1.74
CA TYR A 80 -23.29 -1.67 -2.25
C TYR A 80 -24.64 -2.05 -2.83
N LEU A 81 -25.67 -1.57 -2.15
CA LEU A 81 -26.97 -1.28 -2.74
C LEU A 81 -26.78 -0.80 -4.17
N ASN A 82 -27.58 -1.38 -5.06
CA ASN A 82 -27.85 -0.93 -6.41
C ASN A 82 -28.05 0.61 -6.43
N LEU A 83 -26.98 1.35 -6.70
CA LEU A 83 -27.09 2.71 -7.22
C LEU A 83 -27.08 2.58 -8.73
N ASN A 84 -28.27 2.33 -9.27
CA ASN A 84 -28.63 2.70 -10.63
C ASN A 84 -28.24 4.18 -10.82
N SER A 85 -27.12 4.39 -11.51
CA SER A 85 -26.64 5.70 -11.92
C SER A 85 -27.48 6.19 -13.11
N THR A 86 -28.73 6.60 -12.85
CA THR A 86 -29.59 7.21 -13.88
C THR A 86 -30.26 8.52 -13.46
N ASN A 87 -29.98 9.09 -12.28
CA ASN A 87 -30.61 10.35 -11.84
C ASN A 87 -29.61 11.45 -11.44
N PHE A 88 -28.63 11.75 -12.30
CA PHE A 88 -27.98 13.06 -12.25
C PHE A 88 -28.78 14.05 -13.12
N PRO A 89 -29.26 15.19 -12.59
CA PRO A 89 -29.83 16.24 -13.42
C PRO A 89 -28.70 16.81 -14.30
N PRO A 90 -28.87 16.89 -15.63
CA PRO A 90 -27.84 17.44 -16.49
C PRO A 90 -27.69 18.93 -16.22
N LEU A 91 -26.45 19.38 -15.99
CA LEU A 91 -26.12 20.79 -16.08
C LEU A 91 -26.37 21.25 -17.52
N ASN A 92 -27.20 22.28 -17.61
CA ASN A 92 -27.63 22.92 -18.83
C ASN A 92 -26.43 23.49 -19.61
N SER A 93 -26.20 22.95 -20.81
CA SER A 93 -25.60 23.69 -21.91
C SER A 93 -26.18 23.16 -23.21
N ALA A 94 -26.76 24.09 -23.96
CA ALA A 94 -27.58 23.90 -25.14
C ALA A 94 -26.95 23.05 -26.26
N GLN A 95 -27.86 22.53 -27.12
CA GLN A 95 -27.69 21.99 -28.48
C GLN A 95 -27.41 20.47 -28.57
N ARG A 96 -28.48 19.66 -28.75
CA ARG A 96 -29.00 19.10 -30.05
C ARG A 96 -28.06 17.99 -30.61
N HIS A 97 -28.45 16.77 -31.00
CA HIS A 97 -29.62 16.24 -31.71
C HIS A 97 -29.82 14.72 -31.43
N THR A 98 -31.10 14.31 -31.36
CA THR A 98 -31.77 13.06 -31.86
C THR A 98 -30.89 12.00 -32.55
N THR A 99 -31.08 10.68 -32.50
CA THR A 99 -32.18 9.73 -32.23
C THR A 99 -31.57 8.34 -32.48
N PHE A 100 -31.95 7.27 -31.78
CA PHE A 100 -32.36 5.99 -32.40
C PHE A 100 -32.89 5.02 -31.34
N ASN A 101 -34.02 4.42 -31.71
CA ASN A 101 -34.93 3.56 -31.00
C ASN A 101 -34.51 2.08 -31.21
N HIS A 102 -34.62 1.19 -30.21
CA HIS A 102 -35.30 -0.12 -30.33
C HIS A 102 -35.20 -1.04 -29.10
N ASN A 103 -36.40 -1.36 -28.60
CA ASN A 103 -36.94 -2.67 -28.19
C ASN A 103 -36.51 -3.33 -26.84
N PRO A 104 -37.45 -3.55 -25.89
CA PRO A 104 -37.25 -4.34 -24.69
C PRO A 104 -37.91 -5.72 -24.83
N ASN A 105 -37.14 -6.78 -25.09
CA ASN A 105 -37.54 -8.13 -24.67
C ASN A 105 -36.40 -9.15 -24.80
N SER A 106 -35.92 -9.67 -23.67
CA SER A 106 -35.72 -11.13 -23.51
C SER A 106 -35.41 -11.45 -22.05
N ASN A 107 -36.33 -12.21 -21.46
CA ASN A 107 -36.09 -12.99 -20.25
C ASN A 107 -35.01 -14.04 -20.56
N HIS A 108 -33.91 -14.03 -19.81
CA HIS A 108 -33.04 -15.19 -19.72
C HIS A 108 -32.62 -15.40 -18.27
N TRP A 109 -33.39 -16.24 -17.56
CA TRP A 109 -32.92 -16.90 -16.35
C TRP A 109 -31.86 -17.92 -16.77
N SER A 110 -30.61 -17.73 -16.36
CA SER A 110 -29.60 -18.80 -16.34
C SER A 110 -29.27 -19.16 -14.89
N PRO A 111 -29.39 -20.44 -14.48
CA PRO A 111 -28.91 -20.90 -13.19
C PRO A 111 -27.40 -21.17 -13.29
N ASN A 112 -26.56 -20.18 -12.95
CA ASN A 112 -25.12 -20.43 -12.85
C ASN A 112 -24.78 -21.04 -11.49
N THR A 113 -24.65 -22.37 -11.54
CA THR A 113 -23.79 -23.26 -10.75
C THR A 113 -22.97 -22.59 -9.63
N CYS A 114 -23.24 -23.05 -8.40
CA CYS A 114 -22.51 -22.70 -7.19
C CYS A 114 -20.99 -22.93 -7.33
N SER A 115 -20.25 -21.83 -7.33
CA SER A 115 -19.01 -21.55 -6.57
C SER A 115 -18.32 -22.72 -5.81
N THR A 116 -17.65 -23.62 -6.54
CA THR A 116 -16.61 -24.52 -5.95
C THR A 116 -15.20 -23.97 -6.19
N ASN A 117 -15.00 -23.18 -7.25
CA ASN A 117 -13.68 -22.69 -7.66
C ASN A 117 -13.12 -21.58 -6.75
N SER A 118 -13.97 -20.79 -6.08
CA SER A 118 -13.49 -19.69 -5.22
C SER A 118 -12.77 -20.19 -3.96
N ILE A 119 -13.24 -21.29 -3.38
CA ILE A 119 -12.63 -21.90 -2.19
C ILE A 119 -11.31 -22.56 -2.57
N ILE A 120 -11.29 -23.31 -3.68
CA ILE A 120 -10.07 -23.95 -4.20
C ILE A 120 -8.98 -22.90 -4.47
N ASN A 121 -9.30 -21.80 -5.16
CA ASN A 121 -8.35 -20.73 -5.44
C ASN A 121 -7.79 -20.07 -4.16
N LYS A 122 -8.61 -19.94 -3.12
CA LYS A 122 -8.16 -19.41 -1.82
C LYS A 122 -7.25 -20.39 -1.09
N ILE A 123 -7.52 -21.69 -1.18
CA ILE A 123 -6.66 -22.75 -0.63
C ILE A 123 -5.31 -22.74 -1.36
N ASP A 124 -5.30 -22.67 -2.69
CA ASP A 124 -4.05 -22.62 -3.47
C ASP A 124 -3.22 -21.37 -3.13
N THR A 125 -3.88 -20.23 -2.94
CA THR A 125 -3.21 -19.00 -2.51
C THR A 125 -2.58 -19.18 -1.13
N LEU A 126 -3.30 -19.78 -0.19
CA LEU A 126 -2.80 -20.03 1.16
C LEU A 126 -1.61 -21.00 1.15
N VAL A 127 -1.70 -22.11 0.41
CA VAL A 127 -0.63 -23.10 0.28
C VAL A 127 0.63 -22.45 -0.31
N ASN A 128 0.47 -21.61 -1.32
CA ASN A 128 1.60 -20.88 -1.91
C ASN A 128 2.23 -19.88 -0.93
N SER A 129 1.43 -19.14 -0.16
CA SER A 129 1.95 -18.24 0.89
C SER A 129 2.67 -19.00 2.01
N MET A 130 2.15 -20.16 2.43
CA MET A 130 2.82 -21.02 3.42
C MET A 130 4.15 -21.57 2.90
N ASN A 131 4.20 -22.01 1.64
CA ASN A 131 5.44 -22.47 1.02
C ASN A 131 6.49 -21.36 0.91
N GLN A 132 6.09 -20.13 0.58
CA GLN A 132 6.99 -18.98 0.58
C GLN A 132 7.54 -18.68 1.99
N GLY A 133 6.71 -18.80 3.02
CA GLY A 133 7.13 -18.67 4.42
C GLY A 133 8.19 -19.70 4.81
N ASN A 134 7.99 -20.97 4.45
CA ASN A 134 8.96 -22.04 4.71
C ASN A 134 10.30 -21.79 3.99
N VAL A 135 10.27 -21.39 2.73
CA VAL A 135 11.49 -21.05 1.97
C VAL A 135 12.25 -19.88 2.62
N MET A 136 11.54 -18.89 3.17
CA MET A 136 12.17 -17.77 3.86
C MET A 136 12.80 -18.20 5.20
N LEU A 137 12.12 -19.09 5.94
CA LEU A 137 12.64 -19.67 7.18
C LEU A 137 13.92 -20.47 6.91
N ASP A 138 13.94 -21.34 5.90
CA ASP A 138 15.13 -22.11 5.52
C ASP A 138 16.31 -21.20 5.15
N LYS A 139 16.04 -20.11 4.42
CA LYS A 139 17.07 -19.11 4.10
C LYS A 139 17.62 -18.41 5.35
N MET A 140 16.78 -18.13 6.34
CA MET A 140 17.23 -17.53 7.60
C MET A 140 18.05 -18.52 8.43
N VAL A 141 17.65 -19.79 8.48
CA VAL A 141 18.40 -20.84 9.17
C VAL A 141 19.80 -21.00 8.55
N ASN A 142 19.90 -21.04 7.23
CA ASN A 142 21.18 -21.12 6.54
C ASN A 142 22.07 -19.90 6.80
N LYS A 143 21.53 -18.69 6.73
CA LYS A 143 22.28 -17.47 7.04
C LYS A 143 22.75 -17.42 8.50
N ASN A 144 21.95 -17.94 9.42
CA ASN A 144 22.33 -18.02 10.82
C ASN A 144 23.50 -19.00 11.01
N HIS A 145 23.48 -20.15 10.32
CA HIS A 145 24.60 -21.08 10.32
C HIS A 145 25.88 -20.47 9.72
N GLU A 146 25.78 -19.73 8.61
CA GLU A 146 26.92 -19.01 8.02
C GLU A 146 27.51 -17.98 8.99
N PHE A 147 26.65 -17.27 9.72
CA PHE A 147 27.08 -16.31 10.74
C PHE A 147 27.78 -17.00 11.91
N ASP A 148 27.26 -18.13 12.40
CA ASP A 148 27.89 -18.90 13.47
C ASP A 148 29.27 -19.42 13.05
N GLN A 149 29.44 -19.84 11.80
CA GLN A 149 30.74 -20.25 11.26
C GLN A 149 31.70 -19.07 11.17
N PHE A 150 31.25 -17.93 10.66
CA PHE A 150 32.06 -16.71 10.62
C PHE A 150 32.56 -16.30 12.03
N MET A 151 31.71 -16.39 13.05
CA MET A 151 32.10 -16.07 14.42
C MET A 151 33.16 -17.05 14.97
N LYS A 152 33.08 -18.33 14.63
CA LYS A 152 34.10 -19.32 14.98
C LYS A 152 35.42 -19.05 14.27
N ASP A 153 35.39 -18.80 12.96
CA ASP A 153 36.57 -18.52 12.16
C ASP A 153 37.29 -17.26 12.63
N LYS A 154 36.52 -16.21 12.97
CA LYS A 154 37.06 -14.99 13.54
C LYS A 154 37.79 -15.25 14.86
N LYS A 155 37.18 -16.03 15.77
CA LYS A 155 37.80 -16.38 17.05
C LYS A 155 39.10 -17.15 16.86
N ILE A 156 39.13 -18.12 15.95
CA ILE A 156 40.34 -18.89 15.62
C ILE A 156 41.43 -17.97 15.06
N ASN A 157 41.09 -17.08 14.14
CA ASN A 157 42.03 -16.13 13.57
C ASN A 157 42.60 -15.16 14.62
N ASP A 158 41.75 -14.64 15.51
CA ASP A 158 42.18 -13.76 16.60
C ASP A 158 43.15 -14.48 17.57
N GLU A 159 42.90 -15.75 17.89
CA GLU A 159 43.81 -16.58 18.70
C GLU A 159 45.15 -16.85 18.00
N ILE A 160 45.15 -17.10 16.69
CA ILE A 160 46.38 -17.28 15.90
C ILE A 160 47.20 -16.00 15.88
N ILE A 161 46.56 -14.85 15.67
CA ILE A 161 47.22 -13.53 15.66
C ILE A 161 47.81 -13.23 17.05
N SER A 162 47.06 -13.51 18.12
CA SER A 162 47.54 -13.32 19.49
C SER A 162 48.76 -14.18 19.79
N LYS A 163 48.76 -15.46 19.39
CA LYS A 163 49.90 -16.36 19.60
C LYS A 163 51.15 -15.92 18.83
N LYS A 164 50.99 -15.48 17.57
CA LYS A 164 52.10 -14.95 16.76
C LYS A 164 52.74 -13.69 17.35
N LYS A 165 51.95 -12.83 18.02
CA LYS A 165 52.46 -11.63 18.70
C LYS A 165 53.23 -11.93 19.99
N SER A 166 53.01 -13.08 20.63
CA SER A 166 53.72 -13.47 21.87
C SER A 166 55.03 -14.23 21.64
N THR A 167 55.35 -14.59 20.39
CA THR A 167 56.57 -15.35 20.02
C THR A 167 57.65 -14.49 19.35
N ASN A 168 57.46 -13.18 19.27
CA ASN A 168 58.48 -12.18 18.90
C ASN A 168 58.77 -11.29 20.11
#